data_AF-A0A6L8M5J6-F1
#
_entry.id   AF-A0A6L8M5J6-F1
#
_cell.length_a   1.000
_cell.length_b   1.000
_cell.length_c   1.000
_cell.angle_alpha   90.00
_cell.angle_beta   90.00
_cell.angle_gamma   90.00
#
_symmetry.space_group_name_H-M   'P 1'
#
loop_
_entity.id
_entity.type
_entity.pdbx_description
1 polymer ?
#
loop_
_entity_poly.entity_id
_entity_poly.type
_entity_poly.pdbx_seq_one_letter_code
_entity_poly.pdbx_strand_id
1 'polypeptide(L)'
;MPKYFAPKPCKHCPWKRSSKVGGGDIPNFSLSLMRNLASTAKGGAVHDRDQFRKIFACHDSKEGSECACAGYVARDGLHNLNVRLLAIQNDVDLTSIIREAEKHELYDSFEEMLSDYEAANY
;
A
#
# COMPACT_ATOMS: atom_id res chain seq x y z
N MET A 1 -10.40 -10.12 -9.40
CA MET A 1 -9.28 -9.24 -9.06
C MET A 1 -8.02 -9.78 -9.71
N PRO A 2 -7.09 -8.93 -10.16
CA PRO A 2 -5.78 -9.40 -10.60
C PRO A 2 -5.07 -10.16 -9.48
N LYS A 3 -4.38 -11.23 -9.86
CA LYS A 3 -3.90 -12.27 -8.94
C LYS A 3 -2.76 -11.79 -8.02
N TYR A 4 -1.93 -10.86 -8.48
CA TYR A 4 -0.68 -10.50 -7.80
C TYR A 4 -0.58 -9.03 -7.39
N PHE A 5 -1.15 -8.12 -8.17
CA PHE A 5 -1.12 -6.67 -7.92
C PHE A 5 -2.48 -6.07 -8.21
N ALA A 6 -3.00 -5.22 -7.32
CA ALA A 6 -4.14 -4.36 -7.65
C ALA A 6 -3.75 -3.45 -8.83
N PRO A 7 -4.63 -3.26 -9.83
CA PRO A 7 -4.26 -2.55 -11.06
C PRO A 7 -4.27 -1.02 -10.85
N LYS A 8 -4.94 -0.56 -9.79
CA LYS A 8 -5.08 0.83 -9.36
C LYS A 8 -5.52 0.88 -7.89
N PRO A 9 -5.38 2.02 -7.20
CA PRO A 9 -5.94 2.19 -5.86
C PRO A 9 -7.44 1.88 -5.84
N CYS A 10 -7.88 1.02 -4.92
CA CYS A 10 -9.29 0.68 -4.75
C CYS A 10 -10.11 1.89 -4.23
N LYS A 11 -11.44 1.74 -4.20
CA LYS A 11 -12.38 2.83 -3.88
C LYS A 11 -12.09 3.49 -2.52
N HIS A 12 -11.74 2.72 -1.51
CA HIS A 12 -11.47 3.17 -0.13
C HIS A 12 -9.99 3.05 0.23
N CYS A 13 -9.09 3.10 -0.76
CA CYS A 13 -7.66 2.86 -0.55
C CYS A 13 -7.09 3.81 0.51
N PRO A 14 -6.46 3.31 1.59
CA PRO A 14 -5.97 4.17 2.66
C PRO A 14 -4.85 5.10 2.22
N TRP A 15 -4.15 4.75 1.13
CA TRP A 15 -3.12 5.60 0.54
C TRP A 15 -3.67 6.87 -0.13
N LYS A 16 -4.96 6.94 -0.49
CA LYS A 16 -5.54 8.15 -1.10
C LYS A 16 -5.90 9.16 -0.03
N ARG A 17 -5.49 10.42 -0.21
CA ARG A 17 -5.90 11.53 0.68
C ARG A 17 -7.40 11.79 0.66
N SER A 18 -8.08 11.41 -0.43
CA SER A 18 -9.53 11.54 -0.56
C SER A 18 -10.34 10.47 0.19
N SER A 19 -9.71 9.43 0.75
CA SER A 19 -10.39 8.36 1.50
C SER A 19 -10.76 8.83 2.91
N LYS A 20 -11.67 8.13 3.58
CA LYS A 20 -12.06 8.52 4.94
C LYS A 20 -10.93 8.18 5.93
N VAL A 21 -10.21 9.20 6.36
CA VAL A 21 -9.18 9.09 7.40
C VAL A 21 -9.78 8.48 8.66
N GLY A 22 -9.01 7.59 9.30
CA GLY A 22 -9.45 6.79 10.44
C GLY A 22 -10.15 5.47 10.05
N GLY A 23 -10.32 5.20 8.75
CA GLY A 23 -10.70 3.87 8.24
C GLY A 23 -12.18 3.52 8.34
N GLY A 24 -13.04 4.50 8.64
CA GLY A 24 -14.49 4.28 8.79
C GLY A 24 -15.22 3.85 7.51
N ASP A 25 -14.56 3.82 6.36
CA ASP A 25 -15.06 3.30 5.08
C ASP A 25 -14.40 1.97 4.65
N ILE A 26 -13.52 1.41 5.50
CA ILE A 26 -12.86 0.12 5.29
C ILE A 26 -13.54 -0.94 6.19
N PRO A 27 -14.16 -1.99 5.62
CA PRO A 27 -14.76 -3.06 6.40
C PRO A 27 -13.76 -3.71 7.36
N ASN A 28 -14.16 -3.92 8.62
CA ASN A 28 -13.33 -4.52 9.67
C ASN A 28 -11.98 -3.81 9.88
N PHE A 29 -11.93 -2.49 9.64
CA PHE A 29 -10.74 -1.70 9.90
C PHE A 29 -10.27 -1.89 11.35
N SER A 30 -8.96 -2.03 11.51
CA SER A 30 -8.31 -2.12 12.80
C SER A 30 -7.03 -1.32 12.80
N LEU A 31 -6.96 -0.35 13.71
CA LEU A 31 -5.78 0.48 13.88
C LEU A 31 -4.55 -0.35 14.29
N SER A 32 -4.75 -1.42 15.07
CA SER A 32 -3.65 -2.32 15.45
C SER A 32 -3.11 -3.12 14.26
N LEU A 33 -3.99 -3.55 13.33
CA LEU A 33 -3.56 -4.18 12.08
C LEU A 33 -2.83 -3.17 11.19
N MET A 34 -3.32 -1.94 11.09
CA MET A 34 -2.66 -0.89 10.32
C MET A 34 -1.25 -0.61 10.85
N ARG A 35 -1.06 -0.50 12.17
CA ARG A 35 0.27 -0.36 12.79
C ARG A 35 1.23 -1.49 12.40
N ASN A 36 0.75 -2.73 12.31
CA ASN A 36 1.57 -3.88 11.91
C ASN A 36 2.08 -3.80 10.45
N LEU A 37 1.44 -2.98 9.60
CA LEU A 37 1.88 -2.74 8.22
C LEU A 37 3.16 -1.90 8.14
N ALA A 38 3.65 -1.33 9.25
CA ALA A 38 4.95 -0.68 9.32
C ALA A 38 6.10 -1.58 8.81
N SER A 39 5.98 -2.90 8.99
CA SER A 39 6.95 -3.88 8.47
C SER A 39 7.02 -3.99 6.93
N THR A 40 6.08 -3.35 6.21
CA THR A 40 6.04 -3.31 4.74
C THR A 40 6.58 -2.00 4.17
N ALA A 41 6.56 -0.94 4.98
CA ALA A 41 6.97 0.41 4.61
C ALA A 41 8.47 0.51 4.35
N LYS A 42 8.90 1.54 3.62
CA LYS A 42 10.34 1.80 3.45
C LYS A 42 11.02 2.23 4.75
N GLY A 43 10.29 2.85 5.68
CA GLY A 43 10.82 3.40 6.94
C GLY A 43 11.41 4.81 6.76
N GLY A 44 11.55 5.55 7.87
CA GLY A 44 12.12 6.91 7.90
C GLY A 44 13.61 7.02 7.50
N ALA A 45 14.13 8.26 7.53
CA ALA A 45 15.33 8.87 6.91
C ALA A 45 16.65 8.06 6.70
N VAL A 46 16.77 6.83 7.19
CA VAL A 46 17.97 5.96 7.04
C VAL A 46 17.73 4.83 6.01
N HIS A 47 16.56 4.80 5.34
CA HIS A 47 16.11 3.68 4.53
C HIS A 47 15.72 4.00 3.07
N ASP A 48 16.53 4.82 2.39
CA ASP A 48 16.52 4.95 0.93
C ASP A 48 16.99 3.68 0.18
N ARG A 49 17.19 2.57 0.89
CA ARG A 49 17.75 1.34 0.35
C ARG A 49 16.68 0.31 0.04
N ASP A 50 16.91 -0.32 -1.09
CA ASP A 50 16.24 -1.54 -1.50
C ASP A 50 16.39 -2.64 -0.43
N GLN A 51 15.28 -3.24 0.00
CA GLN A 51 15.31 -4.35 0.97
C GLN A 51 14.21 -5.37 0.68
N PHE A 52 14.38 -6.58 1.22
CA PHE A 52 13.33 -7.59 1.28
C PHE A 52 12.41 -7.30 2.46
N ARG A 53 11.14 -6.99 2.17
CA ARG A 53 10.10 -6.75 3.18
C ARG A 53 8.82 -7.49 2.83
N LYS A 54 7.92 -7.64 3.79
CA LYS A 54 6.55 -8.10 3.50
C LYS A 54 5.90 -7.12 2.51
N ILE A 55 5.06 -7.64 1.62
CA ILE A 55 4.34 -6.81 0.65
C ILE A 55 3.06 -6.28 1.33
N PHE A 56 2.79 -4.98 1.21
CA PHE A 56 1.55 -4.38 1.68
C PHE A 56 0.38 -4.92 0.84
N ALA A 57 -0.49 -5.73 1.46
CA ALA A 57 -1.67 -6.28 0.81
C ALA A 57 -2.74 -5.21 0.57
N CYS A 58 -3.44 -5.29 -0.57
CA CYS A 58 -4.62 -4.48 -0.83
C CYS A 58 -5.74 -4.85 0.16
N HIS A 59 -6.33 -3.89 0.87
CA HIS A 59 -7.42 -4.19 1.83
C HIS A 59 -8.69 -4.72 1.15
N ASP A 60 -8.85 -4.48 -0.16
CA ASP A 60 -9.99 -4.95 -0.95
C ASP A 60 -9.77 -6.39 -1.46
N SER A 61 -8.55 -6.93 -1.28
CA SER A 61 -8.26 -8.32 -1.64
C SER A 61 -8.89 -9.31 -0.65
N LYS A 62 -9.19 -10.51 -1.14
CA LYS A 62 -9.77 -11.58 -0.33
C LYS A 62 -8.67 -12.19 0.56
N GLU A 63 -9.00 -12.44 1.82
CA GLU A 63 -8.12 -13.14 2.76
C GLU A 63 -7.71 -14.53 2.19
N GLY A 64 -6.41 -14.84 2.27
CA GLY A 64 -5.78 -16.02 1.68
C GLY A 64 -5.58 -15.93 0.16
N SER A 65 -5.86 -14.80 -0.45
CA SER A 65 -5.69 -14.54 -1.89
C SER A 65 -5.31 -13.07 -2.13
N GLU A 66 -4.41 -12.56 -1.29
CA GLU A 66 -4.01 -11.18 -1.26
C GLU A 66 -3.21 -10.79 -2.51
N CYS A 67 -3.40 -9.55 -2.95
CA CYS A 67 -2.57 -8.93 -3.98
C CYS A 67 -1.88 -7.68 -3.43
N ALA A 68 -0.75 -7.29 -4.02
CA ALA A 68 -0.04 -6.07 -3.65
C ALA A 68 -0.91 -4.83 -3.88
N CYS A 69 -0.92 -3.90 -2.92
CA CYS A 69 -1.67 -2.65 -3.03
C CYS A 69 -1.03 -1.69 -4.04
N ALA A 70 -1.83 -1.14 -4.97
CA ALA A 70 -1.34 -0.18 -5.97
C ALA A 70 -0.82 1.12 -5.37
N GLY A 71 -1.49 1.67 -4.34
CA GLY A 71 -1.03 2.88 -3.65
C GLY A 71 0.32 2.68 -2.97
N TYR A 72 0.50 1.52 -2.33
CA TYR A 72 1.80 1.10 -1.79
C TYR A 72 2.87 0.98 -2.87
N VAL A 73 2.57 0.30 -3.99
CA VAL A 73 3.51 0.13 -5.11
C VAL A 73 4.05 1.48 -5.59
N ALA A 74 3.19 2.50 -5.68
CA ALA A 74 3.56 3.84 -6.14
C ALA A 74 4.37 4.68 -5.13
N ARG A 75 4.34 4.36 -3.83
CA ARG A 75 5.01 5.17 -2.79
C ARG A 75 6.23 4.49 -2.16
N ASP A 76 6.07 3.23 -1.76
CA ASP A 76 7.09 2.49 -0.99
C ASP A 76 7.50 1.17 -1.66
N GLY A 77 6.64 0.63 -2.53
CA GLY A 77 6.79 -0.72 -3.06
C GLY A 77 7.97 -0.89 -4.03
N LEU A 78 8.41 0.16 -4.75
CA LEU A 78 9.59 0.06 -5.62
C LEU A 78 10.87 -0.28 -4.86
N HIS A 79 11.01 0.22 -3.62
CA HIS A 79 12.14 -0.10 -2.74
C HIS A 79 12.00 -1.46 -2.05
N ASN A 80 10.90 -2.20 -2.28
CA ASN A 80 10.73 -3.55 -1.80
C ASN A 80 11.16 -4.55 -2.88
N LEU A 81 12.24 -5.28 -2.63
CA LEU A 81 12.77 -6.28 -3.57
C LEU A 81 11.76 -7.40 -3.86
N ASN A 82 10.91 -7.77 -2.91
CA ASN A 82 9.85 -8.78 -3.13
C ASN A 82 8.79 -8.31 -4.13
N VAL A 83 8.48 -7.02 -4.18
CA VAL A 83 7.54 -6.44 -5.17
C VAL A 83 8.12 -6.58 -6.57
N ARG A 84 9.39 -6.20 -6.76
CA ARG A 84 10.06 -6.31 -8.06
C ARG A 84 10.22 -7.76 -8.52
N LEU A 85 10.64 -8.66 -7.63
CA LEU A 85 10.75 -10.08 -7.97
C LEU A 85 9.39 -10.67 -8.34
N LEU A 86 8.33 -10.37 -7.59
CA LEU A 86 6.98 -10.83 -7.90
C LEU A 86 6.50 -10.31 -9.27
N ALA A 87 6.83 -9.06 -9.61
CA ALA A 87 6.49 -8.48 -10.90
C ALA A 87 7.24 -9.16 -12.05
N ILE A 88 8.56 -9.36 -11.92
CA ILE A 88 9.40 -10.04 -12.92
C ILE A 88 8.92 -11.47 -13.15
N GLN A 89 8.67 -12.22 -12.07
CA GLN A 89 8.25 -13.63 -12.15
C GLN A 89 6.89 -13.82 -12.83
N ASN A 90 6.05 -12.79 -12.85
CA ASN A 90 4.68 -12.88 -13.35
C ASN A 90 4.41 -11.90 -14.52
N ASP A 91 5.47 -11.37 -15.14
CA ASP A 91 5.39 -10.45 -16.27
C ASP A 91 4.43 -9.27 -16.05
N VAL A 92 4.54 -8.63 -14.88
CA VAL A 92 3.67 -7.52 -14.48
C VAL A 92 4.32 -6.18 -14.79
N ASP A 93 3.63 -5.34 -15.56
CA ASP A 93 4.02 -3.95 -15.78
C ASP A 93 3.70 -3.06 -14.57
N LEU A 94 4.70 -2.90 -13.70
CA LEU A 94 4.62 -1.98 -12.55
C LEU A 94 4.44 -0.52 -12.98
N THR A 95 4.92 -0.12 -14.17
CA THR A 95 4.82 1.26 -14.64
C THR A 95 3.38 1.65 -14.88
N SER A 96 2.58 0.76 -15.48
CA SER A 96 1.14 0.96 -15.68
C SER A 96 0.40 1.11 -14.34
N ILE A 97 0.70 0.25 -13.36
CA ILE A 97 0.10 0.32 -12.02
C ILE A 97 0.42 1.66 -11.34
N ILE A 98 1.69 2.10 -11.41
CA ILE A 98 2.11 3.39 -10.85
C ILE A 98 1.39 4.54 -11.55
N ARG A 99 1.32 4.55 -12.88
CA ARG A 99 0.60 5.58 -13.64
C ARG A 99 -0.87 5.67 -13.26
N GLU A 100 -1.55 4.55 -13.05
CA GLU A 100 -2.94 4.55 -12.56
C GLU A 100 -3.05 5.04 -11.12
N ALA A 101 -2.07 4.77 -10.27
CA ALA A 101 -2.03 5.26 -8.90
C ALA A 101 -1.82 6.77 -8.81
N GLU A 102 -0.93 7.34 -9.63
CA GLU A 102 -0.64 8.79 -9.67
C GLU A 102 -1.80 9.64 -10.23
N LYS A 103 -2.87 9.02 -10.75
CA LYS A 103 -4.12 9.75 -11.05
C LYS A 103 -4.87 10.18 -9.78
N HIS A 104 -4.43 9.72 -8.62
CA HIS A 104 -4.97 10.06 -7.32
C HIS A 104 -3.94 10.79 -6.49
N GLU A 105 -4.40 11.70 -5.64
CA GLU A 105 -3.55 12.27 -4.60
C GLU A 105 -3.33 11.24 -3.50
N LEU A 106 -2.09 10.81 -3.33
CA LEU A 106 -1.69 9.82 -2.32
C LEU A 106 -0.86 10.46 -1.21
N TYR A 107 -0.85 9.82 -0.05
CA TYR A 107 0.13 10.08 1.01
C TYR A 107 1.57 9.87 0.50
N ASP A 108 2.53 10.64 1.02
CA ASP A 108 3.92 10.58 0.57
C ASP A 108 4.73 9.46 1.25
N SER A 109 4.29 9.05 2.45
CA SER A 109 4.85 7.91 3.16
C SER A 109 3.81 7.17 4.00
N PHE A 110 4.15 5.93 4.37
CA PHE A 110 3.34 5.14 5.29
C PHE A 110 3.21 5.81 6.66
N GLU A 111 4.28 6.45 7.14
CA GLU A 111 4.31 7.15 8.43
C GLU A 111 3.34 8.33 8.47
N GLU A 112 3.28 9.12 7.39
CA GLU A 112 2.33 10.21 7.25
C GLU A 112 0.88 9.68 7.27
N MET A 113 0.60 8.66 6.44
CA MET A 113 -0.72 8.02 6.40
C MET A 113 -1.12 7.45 7.76
N LEU A 114 -0.20 6.75 8.45
CA LEU A 114 -0.48 6.16 9.76
C LEU A 114 -0.79 7.25 10.80
N SER A 115 0.00 8.33 10.82
CA SER A 115 -0.18 9.45 11.75
C SER A 115 -1.59 10.06 11.63
N ASP A 116 -2.05 10.30 10.41
CA ASP A 116 -3.40 10.84 10.16
C ASP A 116 -4.50 9.89 10.63
N TYR A 117 -4.35 8.59 10.33
CA TYR A 117 -5.31 7.57 10.76
C TYR A 117 -5.34 7.39 12.27
N GLU A 118 -4.20 7.50 12.95
CA GLU A 118 -4.12 7.50 14.40
C GLU A 118 -4.81 8.73 14.99
N ALA A 119 -4.50 9.93 14.49
CA ALA A 119 -5.11 11.18 14.95
C ALA A 119 -6.64 11.18 14.83
N ALA A 120 -7.21 10.55 13.80
CA ALA A 120 -8.65 10.44 13.61
C ALA A 120 -9.34 9.36 14.47
N ASN A 121 -8.58 8.54 15.22
CA ASN A 121 -9.08 7.49 16.11
C ASN A 121 -8.87 7.81 17.60
N TYR A 122 -8.37 9.01 17.93
CA TYR A 122 -8.28 9.56 19.29
C TYR A 122 -9.43 10.52 19.57
#